data_AF-A0A644SWS8-F1
#
_entry.id   AF-A0A644SWS8-F1
#
_cell.length_a   1.000
_cell.length_b   1.000
_cell.length_c   1.000
_cell.angle_alpha   90.00
_cell.angle_beta   90.00
_cell.angle_gamma   90.00
#
_symmetry.space_group_name_H-M   'P 1'
#
loop_
_entity.id
_entity.type
_entity.pdbx_description
1 polymer ?
#
loop_
_entity_poly.entity_id
_entity_poly.type
_entity_poly.pdbx_seq_one_letter_code
_entity_poly.pdbx_strand_id
1 'polypeptide(L)'
;MFDKMKIDAKIEIEYKNSKDANISLKSLDVENKGYVESEKEENILTFKLKSKSLSNFLATADDLIFSEILVEKIIESASSN
;
A
#
# COMPACT_ATOMS: atom_id res chain seq x y z
N MET A 1 22.08 5.51 -23.49
CA MET A 1 22.14 4.81 -22.19
C MET A 1 21.33 5.66 -21.24
N PHE A 2 20.05 5.32 -21.00
CA PHE A 2 19.23 6.09 -20.07
C PHE A 2 19.85 5.92 -18.69
N ASP A 3 20.23 7.03 -18.06
CA ASP A 3 20.63 7.05 -16.66
C ASP A 3 19.58 6.29 -15.84
N LYS A 4 20.05 5.52 -14.85
CA LYS A 4 19.20 4.74 -13.94
C LYS A 4 18.09 5.65 -13.39
N MET A 5 16.90 5.54 -13.95
CA MET A 5 15.72 6.23 -13.47
C MET A 5 15.54 5.88 -11.99
N LYS A 6 15.24 6.87 -11.17
CA LYS A 6 14.94 6.69 -9.75
C LYS A 6 13.55 7.26 -9.51
N ILE A 7 12.65 6.41 -9.07
CA ILE A 7 11.28 6.76 -8.72
C ILE A 7 11.15 6.50 -7.23
N ASP A 8 10.90 7.56 -6.47
CA ASP A 8 10.52 7.49 -5.07
C ASP A 8 9.08 8.03 -4.99
N ALA A 9 8.16 7.20 -4.52
CA ALA A 9 6.76 7.56 -4.37
C ALA A 9 6.28 7.29 -2.95
N LYS A 10 5.36 8.13 -2.47
CA LYS A 10 4.70 8.00 -1.17
C LYS A 10 3.20 7.96 -1.42
N ILE A 11 2.55 6.91 -0.94
CA ILE A 11 1.09 6.78 -0.95
C ILE A 11 0.62 6.79 0.50
N GLU A 12 -0.30 7.69 0.82
CA GLU A 12 -0.88 7.80 2.15
C GLU A 12 -2.36 7.50 2.06
N ILE A 13 -2.82 6.57 2.88
CA ILE A 13 -4.21 6.16 2.97
C ILE A 13 -4.68 6.43 4.39
N GLU A 14 -5.66 7.31 4.52
CA GLU A 14 -6.31 7.62 5.79
C GLU A 14 -7.58 6.79 5.93
N TYR A 15 -7.63 5.97 6.97
CA TYR A 15 -8.80 5.16 7.31
C TYR A 15 -9.66 5.88 8.35
N LYS A 16 -10.92 5.47 8.43
CA LYS A 16 -11.87 6.02 9.42
C LYS A 16 -11.42 5.80 10.88
N ASN A 17 -10.70 4.71 11.15
CA ASN A 17 -10.20 4.41 12.49
C ASN A 17 -8.90 3.59 12.42
N SER A 18 -8.19 3.52 13.56
CA SER A 18 -6.92 2.81 13.67
C SER A 18 -7.05 1.27 13.50
N LYS A 19 -8.25 0.71 13.73
CA LYS A 19 -8.52 -0.72 13.55
C LYS A 19 -8.55 -1.10 12.08
N ASP A 20 -9.16 -0.28 11.24
CA ASP A 20 -9.22 -0.44 9.78
C ASP A 20 -7.81 -0.34 9.18
N ALA A 21 -7.03 0.64 9.62
CA ALA A 21 -5.61 0.76 9.25
C ALA A 21 -4.77 -0.48 9.66
N ASN A 22 -5.09 -1.11 10.80
CA ASN A 22 -4.45 -2.36 11.23
C ASN A 22 -4.85 -3.56 10.36
N ILE A 23 -6.10 -3.62 9.89
CA ILE A 23 -6.58 -4.68 8.99
C ILE A 23 -5.85 -4.56 7.65
N SER A 24 -5.69 -3.34 7.15
CA SER A 24 -4.91 -3.12 5.92
C SER A 24 -3.46 -3.54 6.07
N LEU A 25 -2.76 -3.02 7.10
CA LEU A 25 -1.36 -3.34 7.35
C LEU A 25 -1.10 -4.86 7.42
N LYS A 26 -1.99 -5.62 8.08
CA LYS A 26 -1.87 -7.08 8.19
C LYS A 26 -2.12 -7.81 6.86
N SER A 27 -2.95 -7.26 6.00
CA SER A 27 -3.25 -7.85 4.69
C SER A 27 -2.06 -7.68 3.72
N LEU A 28 -1.25 -6.64 3.92
CA LEU A 28 -0.11 -6.29 3.08
C LEU A 28 1.24 -6.87 3.54
N ASP A 29 1.35 -7.33 4.79
CA ASP A 29 2.59 -7.87 5.38
C ASP A 29 3.08 -9.18 4.71
N VAL A 30 2.25 -9.77 3.84
CA VAL A 30 2.53 -11.09 3.23
C VAL A 30 3.36 -10.98 1.93
N GLU A 31 3.40 -9.82 1.25
CA GLU A 31 3.88 -9.80 -0.16
C GLU A 31 5.17 -9.02 -0.47
N ASN A 32 5.65 -8.07 0.34
CA ASN A 32 6.65 -7.11 -0.17
C ASN A 32 7.95 -6.98 0.64
N LYS A 33 8.70 -8.09 0.77
CA LYS A 33 10.09 -8.08 1.29
C LYS A 33 11.09 -7.53 0.26
N GLY A 34 11.01 -6.24 -0.09
CA GLY A 34 12.12 -5.55 -0.76
C GLY A 34 11.83 -4.25 -1.51
N TYR A 35 10.57 -3.96 -1.88
CA TYR A 35 10.22 -2.82 -2.75
C TYR A 35 9.24 -1.80 -2.14
N VAL A 36 8.54 -2.18 -1.07
CA VAL A 36 7.54 -1.35 -0.39
C VAL A 36 7.89 -1.30 1.10
N GLU A 37 8.10 -0.11 1.63
CA GLU A 37 8.17 0.13 3.08
C GLU A 37 6.81 0.65 3.52
N SER A 38 6.16 0.00 4.48
CA SER A 38 4.90 0.44 5.07
C SER A 38 5.09 0.95 6.49
N GLU A 39 4.53 2.10 6.79
CA GLU A 39 4.53 2.73 8.11
C GLU A 39 3.09 3.07 8.49
N LYS A 40 2.67 2.71 9.70
CA LYS A 40 1.35 3.05 10.21
C LYS A 40 1.49 4.05 11.36
N GLU A 41 0.77 5.16 11.24
CA GLU A 41 0.61 6.15 12.30
C GLU A 41 -0.88 6.37 12.55
N GLU A 42 -1.37 5.97 13.73
CA GLU A 42 -2.79 6.04 14.11
C GLU A 42 -3.76 5.41 13.11
N ASN A 43 -4.49 6.20 12.32
CA ASN A 43 -5.42 5.78 11.27
C ASN A 43 -4.86 5.99 9.86
N ILE A 44 -3.59 6.37 9.73
CA ILE A 44 -2.92 6.63 8.46
C ILE A 44 -1.93 5.49 8.18
N LEU A 45 -2.00 4.95 6.97
CA LEU A 45 -1.03 3.99 6.45
C LEU A 45 -0.25 4.64 5.31
N THR A 46 1.06 4.69 5.47
CA THR A 46 2.00 5.26 4.52
C THR A 46 2.78 4.15 3.83
N PHE A 47 2.78 4.15 2.50
CA PHE A 47 3.60 3.28 1.67
C PHE A 47 4.67 4.09 0.96
N LYS A 48 5.93 3.69 1.12
CA LYS A 48 7.07 4.24 0.39
C LYS A 48 7.51 3.21 -0.65
N LEU A 49 7.41 3.60 -1.91
CA LEU A 49 7.72 2.80 -3.09
C LEU A 49 9.01 3.32 -3.72
N LYS A 50 9.96 2.42 -3.97
CA LYS A 50 11.22 2.75 -4.65
C LYS A 50 11.36 1.89 -5.91
N SER A 51 11.48 2.52 -7.08
CA SER A 51 11.61 1.82 -8.35
C SER A 51 12.67 2.43 -9.26
N LYS A 52 13.15 1.62 -10.21
CA LYS A 52 14.14 2.00 -11.22
C LYS A 52 13.58 2.02 -12.65
N SER A 53 12.29 1.71 -12.81
CA SER A 53 11.58 1.78 -14.09
C SER A 53 10.12 2.13 -13.85
N LEU A 54 9.52 2.88 -14.78
CA LEU A 54 8.08 3.18 -14.74
C LEU A 54 7.23 1.91 -14.78
N SER A 55 7.65 0.91 -15.54
CA SER A 55 6.94 -0.38 -15.62
C SER A 55 6.91 -1.11 -14.28
N ASN A 56 8.03 -1.15 -13.54
CA ASN A 56 8.04 -1.78 -12.22
C ASN A 56 7.26 -0.95 -11.22
N PHE A 57 7.35 0.39 -11.29
CA PHE A 57 6.57 1.25 -10.42
C PHE A 57 5.06 1.04 -10.63
N LEU A 58 4.61 1.01 -11.89
CA LEU A 58 3.21 0.77 -12.24
C LEU A 58 2.73 -0.56 -11.70
N ALA A 59 3.48 -1.66 -11.94
CA ALA A 59 3.10 -2.97 -11.45
C ALA A 59 2.97 -3.00 -9.91
N THR A 60 3.95 -2.45 -9.19
CA THR A 60 3.89 -2.42 -7.71
C THR A 60 2.77 -1.51 -7.18
N ALA A 61 2.50 -0.38 -7.85
CA ALA A 61 1.40 0.50 -7.48
C ALA A 61 0.04 -0.16 -7.74
N ASP A 62 -0.12 -0.85 -8.88
CA ASP A 62 -1.34 -1.58 -9.22
C ASP A 62 -1.62 -2.70 -8.21
N ASP A 63 -0.61 -3.49 -7.84
CA ASP A 63 -0.73 -4.56 -6.83
C ASP A 63 -1.13 -4.00 -5.45
N LEU A 64 -0.52 -2.87 -5.06
CA LEU A 64 -0.83 -2.19 -3.80
C LEU A 64 -2.27 -1.66 -3.79
N ILE A 65 -2.69 -0.95 -4.84
CA ILE A 65 -4.05 -0.40 -4.96
C ILE A 65 -5.08 -1.54 -4.98
N PHE A 66 -4.80 -2.65 -5.68
CA PHE A 66 -5.71 -3.78 -5.71
C PHE A 66 -5.87 -4.43 -4.33
N SER A 67 -4.78 -4.57 -3.58
CA SER A 67 -4.81 -5.08 -2.20
C SER A 67 -5.67 -4.18 -1.30
N GLU A 68 -5.54 -2.86 -1.43
CA GLU A 68 -6.34 -1.89 -0.68
C GLU A 68 -7.83 -1.95 -1.02
N ILE A 69 -8.18 -2.12 -2.30
CA ILE A 69 -9.57 -2.33 -2.73
C ILE A 69 -10.16 -3.60 -2.09
N LEU A 70 -9.37 -4.67 -1.95
CA LEU A 70 -9.82 -5.89 -1.27
C LEU A 70 -10.05 -5.66 0.22
N VAL A 71 -9.13 -4.94 0.87
CA VAL A 71 -9.25 -4.57 2.28
C VAL A 71 -10.50 -3.72 2.53
N GLU A 72 -10.76 -2.73 1.68
CA GLU A 72 -11.96 -1.88 1.73
C GLU A 72 -13.22 -2.74 1.73
N LYS A 73 -13.34 -3.69 0.79
CA LYS A 73 -14.49 -4.61 0.71
C LYS A 73 -14.64 -5.50 1.95
N ILE A 74 -13.52 -5.95 2.54
CA ILE A 74 -13.54 -6.75 3.78
C ILE A 74 -14.05 -5.89 4.94
N ILE A 75 -13.59 -4.65 5.06
CA ILE A 75 -14.01 -3.72 6.11
C ILE A 75 -15.51 -3.39 5.97
N GLU A 76 -15.97 -3.10 4.75
CA GLU A 76 -17.40 -2.87 4.47
C GLU A 76 -18.26 -4.08 4.85
N SER A 77 -17.81 -5.28 4.46
CA SER A 77 -18.52 -6.53 4.76
C SER A 77 -18.53 -6.84 6.27
N ALA A 78 -17.44 -6.54 6.98
CA ALA A 78 -17.34 -6.73 8.43
C ALA A 78 -18.12 -5.69 9.25
N SER A 79 -18.34 -4.50 8.69
CA SER A 79 -19.09 -3.40 9.33
C SER A 79 -20.59 -3.47 9.10
N SER A 80 -21.04 -4.32 8.16
CA SER A 80 -22.44 -4.48 7.77
C SER A 80 -23.18 -5.60 8.55
N ASN A 81 -22.56 -6.16 9.61
CA ASN A 81 -23.13 -7.16 10.51
C ASN A 81 -23.24 -6.66 11.95
#